data_AF-A0A936CEB4-F1
#
_entry.id   AF-A0A936CEB4-F1
#
_cell.length_a   1.000
_cell.length_b   1.000
_cell.length_c   1.000
_cell.angle_alpha   90.00
_cell.angle_beta   90.00
_cell.angle_gamma   90.00
#
_symmetry.space_group_name_H-M   'P 1'
#
loop_
_entity.id
_entity.type
_entity.pdbx_description
1 polymer ?
#
loop_
_entity_poly.entity_id
_entity_poly.type
_entity_poly.pdbx_seq_one_letter_code
_entity_poly.pdbx_strand_id
1 'polypeptide(L)'
;MWGAISAKGGAFTLDNGTYATKFGTIDVSSVTLEGTGDLTLTSSISTTGAQTYGGNVILTNDITLAGNGISVSGTMKSDGTNRALIINDAGATKITGSLGTTTAGERLASVDITSAGGTQLGGNVYTTGSQTYNSAVTLTAGSNLGNTVDGSLIWFKGAVDSEAAENNNLNIQYEGSVRFDGQVGKTQKLGVLTVNNIGTYGTIFLNTDTIGSVGGQTLADDVILEQNITLSNDTSGNISFSGLVDSKTGTNKSLTVEQTAGSTGSIVFAKAIGSADKLSSFSTTVTDAAAANKIGASVTTTGAQTYAGNTVLTADVTMTGTGITIGVLDSDATARDLTIADTGTTTLGGSIGGTNALDVLTVGTANALALPTLKVADLSVTTSNDNVTQTGAATVTGATTLSTGTGDITLDKAGNSFTGAIKAAGDDVTLVNSIATNLGASTVGGAFSLTSTGGNVTDSGTVSVTGTTTIDAAGKTITLDDGSNSFTGAMALKGTDVTVVNTTATNLGASTVTGNFSLTSTGGNVTDSGTVSVTGTTTIDAAGKTITLDDGSNSFTGAMALKGTDVTVVNTTATNLGASTVTGNFSLTSTGGNVTDSGTVSVTAPPRSTRRARRSPCTMGPTASPARWRSRART
;
A
#
# COMPACT_ATOMS: atom_id res chain seq x y z
N MET A 1 43.92 56.06 -13.10
CA MET A 1 42.62 55.87 -13.75
C MET A 1 42.72 56.41 -15.16
N TRP A 2 42.63 55.54 -16.16
CA TRP A 2 42.38 56.00 -17.53
C TRP A 2 40.90 56.42 -17.61
N GLY A 3 40.58 57.45 -18.39
CA GLY A 3 39.21 57.83 -18.66
C GLY A 3 38.43 56.69 -19.31
N ALA A 4 37.10 56.84 -19.44
CA ALA A 4 36.29 55.83 -20.10
C ALA A 4 36.78 55.59 -21.54
N ILE A 5 37.07 54.34 -21.87
CA ILE A 5 37.51 53.93 -23.21
C ILE A 5 36.28 53.87 -24.11
N SER A 6 36.30 54.62 -25.20
CA SER A 6 35.26 54.59 -26.22
C SER A 6 35.87 54.13 -27.54
N ALA A 7 35.14 53.31 -28.28
CA ALA A 7 35.61 52.72 -29.54
C ALA A 7 34.48 52.73 -30.57
N LYS A 8 34.85 52.95 -31.84
CA LYS A 8 33.93 52.93 -32.98
C LYS A 8 34.55 52.21 -34.17
N GLY A 9 33.79 51.37 -34.87
CA GLY A 9 34.19 50.77 -36.15
C GLY A 9 34.25 49.24 -36.14
N GLY A 10 35.40 48.67 -36.57
CA GLY A 10 35.61 47.23 -36.72
C GLY A 10 35.78 46.48 -35.39
N ALA A 11 36.54 45.38 -35.40
CA ALA A 11 36.80 44.60 -34.20
C ALA A 11 37.61 45.41 -33.17
N PHE A 12 37.24 45.31 -31.89
CA PHE A 12 37.93 45.97 -30.79
C PHE A 12 38.45 44.93 -29.78
N THR A 13 39.77 44.89 -29.61
CA THR A 13 40.43 44.08 -28.58
C THR A 13 41.05 44.99 -27.55
N LEU A 14 40.80 44.71 -26.27
CA LEU A 14 41.45 45.34 -25.13
C LEU A 14 42.13 44.28 -24.28
N ASP A 15 43.44 44.43 -24.08
CA ASP A 15 44.14 43.79 -22.97
C ASP A 15 44.41 44.87 -21.92
N ASN A 16 43.74 44.77 -20.77
CA ASN A 16 43.96 45.67 -19.64
C ASN A 16 45.00 45.16 -18.64
N GLY A 17 45.66 44.03 -18.91
CA GLY A 17 46.55 43.37 -17.97
C GLY A 17 45.83 43.12 -16.64
N THR A 18 46.35 43.68 -15.54
CA THR A 18 45.72 43.64 -14.21
C THR A 18 45.02 44.94 -13.82
N TYR A 19 44.97 45.93 -14.72
CA TYR A 19 44.47 47.27 -14.41
C TYR A 19 42.97 47.35 -14.61
N ALA A 20 42.28 48.04 -13.69
CA ALA A 20 40.88 48.35 -13.85
C ALA A 20 40.66 49.32 -15.03
N THR A 21 39.69 48.99 -15.88
CA THR A 21 39.29 49.80 -17.03
C THR A 21 37.79 50.06 -17.00
N LYS A 22 37.37 51.09 -17.72
CA LYS A 22 35.96 51.50 -17.79
C LYS A 22 35.59 51.71 -19.25
N PHE A 23 34.50 51.10 -19.70
CA PHE A 23 33.95 51.41 -21.01
C PHE A 23 33.03 52.64 -20.95
N GLY A 24 33.19 53.50 -21.95
CA GLY A 24 32.25 54.53 -22.35
C GLY A 24 31.38 54.00 -23.49
N THR A 25 31.22 54.79 -24.55
CA THR A 25 30.45 54.35 -25.74
C THR A 25 31.26 53.36 -26.56
N ILE A 26 30.70 52.17 -26.78
CA ILE A 26 31.30 51.11 -27.58
C ILE A 26 30.37 50.81 -28.76
N ASP A 27 30.77 51.18 -29.97
CA ASP A 27 30.03 51.02 -31.24
C ASP A 27 30.92 50.28 -32.26
N VAL A 28 31.11 48.99 -32.03
CA VAL A 28 32.12 48.16 -32.73
C VAL A 28 31.50 46.88 -33.26
N SER A 29 32.14 46.25 -34.25
CA SER A 29 31.62 44.99 -34.81
C SER A 29 31.77 43.80 -33.85
N SER A 30 32.78 43.82 -32.97
CA SER A 30 33.03 42.79 -31.96
C SER A 30 33.89 43.34 -30.82
N VAL A 31 33.80 42.73 -29.64
CA VAL A 31 34.59 43.08 -28.45
C VAL A 31 35.36 41.86 -27.97
N THR A 32 36.65 42.02 -27.67
CA THR A 32 37.44 41.00 -26.97
C THR A 32 38.20 41.65 -25.82
N LEU A 33 37.97 41.19 -24.60
CA LEU A 33 38.76 41.54 -23.41
C LEU A 33 39.64 40.36 -23.03
N GLU A 34 40.97 40.54 -23.10
CA GLU A 34 41.95 39.47 -22.85
C GLU A 34 42.64 39.59 -21.48
N GLY A 35 42.63 40.78 -20.86
CA GLY A 35 43.25 41.01 -19.55
C GLY A 35 42.37 40.54 -18.38
N THR A 36 43.00 40.41 -17.20
CA THR A 36 42.37 39.96 -15.94
C THR A 36 41.89 41.10 -15.04
N GLY A 37 42.27 42.34 -15.34
CA GLY A 37 41.82 43.52 -14.61
C GLY A 37 40.30 43.72 -14.73
N ASP A 38 39.69 44.32 -13.71
CA ASP A 38 38.25 44.55 -13.68
C ASP A 38 37.82 45.53 -14.80
N LEU A 39 36.80 45.16 -15.57
CA LEU A 39 36.15 46.02 -16.54
C LEU A 39 34.85 46.57 -15.96
N THR A 40 34.72 47.88 -15.84
CA THR A 40 33.46 48.53 -15.47
C THR A 40 32.62 48.83 -16.71
N LEU A 41 31.41 48.27 -16.76
CA LEU A 41 30.40 48.59 -17.77
C LEU A 41 29.40 49.62 -17.23
N THR A 42 29.28 50.73 -17.97
CA THR A 42 28.34 51.80 -17.63
C THR A 42 27.17 51.92 -18.59
N SER A 43 27.19 51.20 -19.70
CA SER A 43 26.13 51.17 -20.70
C SER A 43 26.09 49.81 -21.39
N SER A 44 24.92 49.46 -21.92
CA SER A 44 24.69 48.30 -22.80
C SER A 44 25.66 48.28 -23.98
N ILE A 45 26.01 47.07 -24.44
CA ILE A 45 26.93 46.85 -25.57
C ILE A 45 26.20 46.05 -26.64
N SER A 46 26.14 46.61 -27.85
CA SER A 46 25.57 45.94 -29.02
C SER A 46 26.65 45.80 -30.09
N THR A 47 26.86 44.58 -30.57
CA THR A 47 27.82 44.23 -31.63
C THR A 47 27.12 43.36 -32.67
N THR A 48 27.63 43.33 -33.90
CA THR A 48 27.16 42.39 -34.94
C THR A 48 27.85 41.01 -34.85
N GLY A 49 29.02 40.96 -34.23
CA GLY A 49 29.83 39.77 -34.01
C GLY A 49 30.02 39.46 -32.52
N ALA A 50 31.05 38.68 -32.23
CA ALA A 50 31.31 38.13 -30.91
C ALA A 50 31.64 39.19 -29.85
N GLN A 51 31.33 38.86 -28.59
CA GLN A 51 31.78 39.60 -27.42
C GLN A 51 32.45 38.64 -26.46
N THR A 52 33.71 38.87 -26.11
CA THR A 52 34.47 38.02 -25.17
C THR A 52 34.89 38.85 -23.97
N TYR A 53 34.50 38.41 -22.77
CA TYR A 53 34.84 39.03 -21.49
C TYR A 53 35.71 38.06 -20.68
N GLY A 54 37.03 38.14 -20.86
CA GLY A 54 38.01 37.26 -20.20
C GLY A 54 38.19 37.56 -18.71
N GLY A 55 38.33 38.84 -18.36
CA GLY A 55 38.44 39.34 -16.98
C GLY A 55 37.09 39.57 -16.30
N ASN A 56 37.14 39.98 -15.03
CA ASN A 56 35.94 40.34 -14.29
C ASN A 56 35.25 41.56 -14.89
N VAL A 57 33.93 41.61 -14.79
CA VAL A 57 33.09 42.71 -15.26
C VAL A 57 32.22 43.21 -14.12
N ILE A 58 32.20 44.52 -13.90
CA ILE A 58 31.41 45.20 -12.87
C ILE A 58 30.33 46.07 -13.55
N LEU A 59 29.07 45.84 -13.21
CA LEU A 59 27.90 46.56 -13.72
C LEU A 59 27.55 47.71 -12.79
N THR A 60 27.56 48.95 -13.29
CA THR A 60 27.10 50.12 -12.52
C THR A 60 25.69 50.58 -12.89
N ASN A 61 25.12 49.99 -13.94
CA ASN A 61 23.76 50.21 -14.44
C ASN A 61 23.19 48.85 -14.86
N ASP A 62 21.90 48.80 -15.18
CA ASP A 62 21.34 47.64 -15.87
C ASP A 62 21.93 47.53 -17.27
N ILE A 63 22.43 46.35 -17.63
CA ILE A 63 23.19 46.14 -18.87
C ILE A 63 22.47 45.15 -19.77
N THR A 64 22.35 45.50 -21.05
CA THR A 64 22.05 44.56 -22.13
C THR A 64 23.31 44.30 -22.96
N LEU A 65 23.65 43.03 -23.17
CA LEU A 65 24.66 42.58 -24.12
C LEU A 65 23.98 41.97 -25.34
N ALA A 66 24.13 42.59 -26.50
CA ALA A 66 23.56 42.09 -27.76
C ALA A 66 24.68 41.77 -28.77
N GLY A 67 24.74 40.54 -29.28
CA GLY A 67 25.88 40.09 -30.09
C GLY A 67 25.64 38.79 -30.85
N ASN A 68 26.72 38.22 -31.39
CA ASN A 68 26.71 36.89 -32.03
C ASN A 68 27.95 36.09 -31.58
N GLY A 69 27.79 35.28 -30.54
CA GLY A 69 28.84 34.59 -29.80
C GLY A 69 29.31 35.40 -28.60
N ILE A 70 28.49 35.48 -27.56
CA ILE A 70 28.83 36.17 -26.30
C ILE A 70 29.47 35.17 -25.33
N SER A 71 30.70 35.43 -24.91
CA SER A 71 31.46 34.62 -23.95
C SER A 71 31.82 35.42 -22.72
N VAL A 72 31.44 34.93 -21.54
CA VAL A 72 31.78 35.48 -20.23
C VAL A 72 32.61 34.46 -19.47
N SER A 73 33.90 34.73 -19.35
CA SER A 73 34.86 33.83 -18.68
C SER A 73 35.25 34.31 -17.28
N GLY A 74 35.28 35.62 -17.07
CA GLY A 74 35.46 36.22 -15.74
C GLY A 74 34.15 36.38 -14.98
N THR A 75 34.23 36.84 -13.73
CA THR A 75 33.01 37.09 -12.93
C THR A 75 32.33 38.37 -13.39
N MET A 76 31.06 38.31 -13.77
CA MET A 76 30.26 39.48 -14.14
C MET A 76 29.26 39.81 -13.02
N LYS A 77 29.48 40.90 -12.28
CA LYS A 77 28.79 41.20 -11.01
C LYS A 77 28.35 42.66 -10.88
N SER A 78 27.47 42.92 -9.91
CA SER A 78 27.02 44.29 -9.57
C SER A 78 28.07 45.06 -8.76
N ASP A 79 27.96 46.39 -8.75
CA ASP A 79 28.87 47.32 -8.05
C ASP A 79 28.53 47.58 -6.57
N GLY A 80 27.72 46.73 -5.95
CA GLY A 80 27.14 46.95 -4.61
C GLY A 80 25.65 47.24 -4.66
N THR A 81 25.13 47.72 -5.79
CA THR A 81 23.68 47.82 -6.06
C THR A 81 23.30 46.78 -7.10
N ASN A 82 22.41 45.85 -6.77
CA ASN A 82 22.02 44.78 -7.69
C ASN A 82 21.51 45.35 -9.03
N ARG A 83 22.16 44.95 -10.14
CA ARG A 83 21.83 45.38 -11.52
C ARG A 83 21.28 44.24 -12.35
N ALA A 84 20.34 44.52 -13.24
CA ALA A 84 19.84 43.55 -14.19
C ALA A 84 20.86 43.31 -15.31
N LEU A 85 20.98 42.06 -15.74
CA LEU A 85 21.74 41.65 -16.92
C LEU A 85 20.82 40.96 -17.92
N ILE A 86 20.79 41.49 -19.14
CA ILE A 86 20.11 40.87 -20.28
C ILE A 86 21.18 40.47 -21.31
N ILE A 87 21.15 39.24 -21.79
CA ILE A 87 22.02 38.74 -22.86
C ILE A 87 21.15 38.32 -24.03
N ASN A 88 21.32 38.99 -25.17
CA ASN A 88 20.63 38.73 -26.43
C ASN A 88 21.65 38.31 -27.48
N ASP A 89 21.89 37.01 -27.58
CA ASP A 89 22.89 36.42 -28.45
C ASP A 89 22.25 35.74 -29.66
N ALA A 90 22.59 36.22 -30.86
CA ALA A 90 22.22 35.59 -32.11
C ALA A 90 23.04 34.32 -32.41
N GLY A 91 24.13 34.10 -31.66
CA GLY A 91 24.96 32.90 -31.67
C GLY A 91 24.73 32.05 -30.42
N ALA A 92 25.77 31.36 -29.97
CA ALA A 92 25.76 30.60 -28.71
C ALA A 92 26.43 31.40 -27.59
N THR A 93 25.71 31.57 -26.49
CA THR A 93 26.24 32.21 -25.28
C THR A 93 27.04 31.21 -24.46
N LYS A 94 28.25 31.58 -24.03
CA LYS A 94 29.13 30.76 -23.18
C LYS A 94 29.43 31.48 -21.87
N ILE A 95 29.00 30.90 -20.76
CA ILE A 95 29.18 31.43 -19.40
C ILE A 95 30.04 30.45 -18.62
N THR A 96 31.35 30.62 -18.63
CA THR A 96 32.28 29.81 -17.80
C THR A 96 32.67 30.53 -16.51
N GLY A 97 32.57 31.86 -16.49
CA GLY A 97 32.67 32.66 -15.27
C GLY A 97 31.33 32.79 -14.55
N SER A 98 31.33 33.24 -13.29
CA SER A 98 30.08 33.42 -12.54
C SER A 98 29.34 34.70 -12.94
N LEU A 99 28.01 34.64 -12.99
CA LEU A 99 27.13 35.80 -13.08
C LEU A 99 26.64 36.14 -11.68
N GLY A 100 27.10 37.26 -11.13
CA GLY A 100 26.96 37.60 -9.72
C GLY A 100 27.85 36.74 -8.81
N THR A 101 27.81 37.02 -7.51
CA THR A 101 28.49 36.22 -6.47
C THR A 101 27.52 35.96 -5.31
N THR A 102 27.93 35.16 -4.33
CA THR A 102 27.11 34.95 -3.12
C THR A 102 27.02 36.19 -2.23
N THR A 103 27.91 37.17 -2.41
CA THR A 103 27.90 38.45 -1.70
C THR A 103 26.68 39.29 -2.10
N ALA A 104 25.86 39.71 -1.13
CA ALA A 104 24.58 40.37 -1.38
C ALA A 104 24.64 41.55 -2.37
N GLY A 105 25.60 42.47 -2.23
CA GLY A 105 25.75 43.63 -3.11
C GLY A 105 26.37 43.32 -4.49
N GLU A 106 26.97 42.14 -4.66
CA GLU A 106 27.60 41.73 -5.93
C GLU A 106 26.68 40.82 -6.76
N ARG A 107 25.60 40.28 -6.18
CA ARG A 107 24.53 39.58 -6.90
C ARG A 107 23.95 40.47 -8.01
N LEU A 108 23.51 39.86 -9.10
CA LEU A 108 22.73 40.58 -10.11
C LEU A 108 21.28 40.74 -9.64
N ALA A 109 20.57 41.78 -10.08
CA ALA A 109 19.14 41.92 -9.77
C ALA A 109 18.33 40.83 -10.47
N SER A 110 18.63 40.57 -11.74
CA SER A 110 18.03 39.51 -12.54
C SER A 110 18.98 39.14 -13.67
N VAL A 111 18.78 37.95 -14.23
CA VAL A 111 19.45 37.49 -15.43
C VAL A 111 18.39 37.04 -16.44
N ASP A 112 18.47 37.54 -17.67
CA ASP A 112 17.62 37.11 -18.78
C ASP A 112 18.51 36.79 -19.99
N ILE A 113 18.54 35.53 -20.41
CA ILE A 113 19.42 35.05 -21.49
C ILE A 113 18.56 34.50 -22.62
N THR A 114 18.74 35.08 -23.80
CA THR A 114 18.24 34.58 -25.07
C THR A 114 19.42 34.28 -25.97
N SER A 115 19.59 33.03 -26.38
CA SER A 115 20.72 32.57 -27.18
C SER A 115 20.25 31.65 -28.32
N ALA A 116 20.35 32.08 -29.57
CA ALA A 116 19.83 31.30 -30.70
C ALA A 116 20.57 29.94 -30.86
N GLY A 117 21.84 29.88 -30.48
CA GLY A 117 22.67 28.67 -30.48
C GLY A 117 22.64 27.89 -29.16
N GLY A 118 21.81 28.27 -28.19
CA GLY A 118 21.78 27.68 -26.85
C GLY A 118 22.79 28.31 -25.88
N THR A 119 22.63 28.06 -24.59
CA THR A 119 23.46 28.62 -23.51
C THR A 119 24.35 27.53 -22.94
N GLN A 120 25.67 27.69 -23.05
CA GLN A 120 26.65 26.85 -22.37
C GLN A 120 26.94 27.44 -20.99
N LEU A 121 26.59 26.73 -19.93
CA LEU A 121 26.72 27.18 -18.55
C LEU A 121 27.72 26.30 -17.78
N GLY A 122 28.86 26.86 -17.43
CA GLY A 122 29.84 26.24 -16.53
C GLY A 122 30.15 27.09 -15.28
N GLY A 123 29.64 28.32 -15.23
CA GLY A 123 29.74 29.19 -14.06
C GLY A 123 28.48 29.16 -13.18
N ASN A 124 28.59 29.76 -12.00
CA ASN A 124 27.44 29.93 -11.10
C ASN A 124 26.61 31.16 -11.48
N VAL A 125 25.33 31.20 -11.11
CA VAL A 125 24.45 32.36 -11.32
C VAL A 125 23.76 32.75 -10.01
N TYR A 126 24.13 33.89 -9.46
CA TYR A 126 23.59 34.42 -8.22
C TYR A 126 22.89 35.75 -8.46
N THR A 127 21.58 35.74 -8.29
CA THR A 127 20.71 36.91 -8.39
C THR A 127 20.06 37.22 -7.05
N THR A 128 19.42 38.39 -6.93
CA THR A 128 18.39 38.61 -5.91
C THR A 128 17.02 38.21 -6.46
N GLY A 129 16.70 38.60 -7.68
CA GLY A 129 15.45 38.32 -8.39
C GLY A 129 15.53 37.16 -9.39
N SER A 130 14.67 37.19 -10.40
CA SER A 130 14.47 36.09 -11.37
C SER A 130 15.67 35.80 -12.28
N GLN A 131 15.74 34.55 -12.73
CA GLN A 131 16.67 34.04 -13.75
C GLN A 131 15.87 33.41 -14.89
N THR A 132 16.02 33.88 -16.12
CA THR A 132 15.30 33.35 -17.28
C THR A 132 16.28 32.86 -18.33
N TYR A 133 16.14 31.60 -18.72
CA TYR A 133 16.87 30.96 -19.80
C TYR A 133 15.89 30.63 -20.93
N ASN A 134 15.85 31.48 -21.97
CA ASN A 134 14.87 31.36 -23.05
C ASN A 134 15.21 30.29 -24.09
N SER A 135 16.42 29.75 -24.03
CA SER A 135 16.96 28.75 -24.96
C SER A 135 17.38 27.49 -24.21
N ALA A 136 17.76 26.43 -24.95
CA ALA A 136 18.35 25.24 -24.36
C ALA A 136 19.65 25.58 -23.60
N VAL A 137 19.86 24.95 -22.46
CA VAL A 137 21.02 25.08 -21.60
C VAL A 137 21.83 23.77 -21.62
N THR A 138 23.13 23.88 -21.88
CA THR A 138 24.09 22.78 -21.75
C THR A 138 25.04 23.10 -20.61
N LEU A 139 25.09 22.24 -19.60
CA LEU A 139 26.01 22.39 -18.48
C LEU A 139 27.40 21.89 -18.88
N THR A 140 28.37 22.80 -18.96
CA THR A 140 29.77 22.48 -19.27
C THR A 140 30.64 22.32 -18.01
N ALA A 141 30.03 22.51 -16.83
CA ALA A 141 30.58 22.18 -15.52
C ALA A 141 29.42 22.15 -14.50
N GLY A 142 29.67 21.64 -13.30
CA GLY A 142 28.72 21.75 -12.19
C GLY A 142 28.37 23.22 -11.90
N SER A 143 27.08 23.55 -11.88
CA SER A 143 26.60 24.93 -11.79
C SER A 143 25.66 25.12 -10.60
N ASN A 144 25.94 26.14 -9.79
CA ASN A 144 25.03 26.59 -8.73
C ASN A 144 24.25 27.82 -9.19
N LEU A 145 22.93 27.74 -9.08
CA LEU A 145 22.02 28.85 -9.33
C LEU A 145 21.37 29.24 -8.03
N GLY A 146 21.20 30.54 -7.79
CA GLY A 146 20.29 30.94 -6.72
C GLY A 146 19.86 32.39 -6.72
N ASN A 147 18.68 32.59 -6.14
CA ASN A 147 18.03 33.87 -5.92
C ASN A 147 17.59 33.99 -4.45
N THR A 148 17.27 35.20 -3.98
CA THR A 148 17.08 35.48 -2.54
C THR A 148 15.86 36.37 -2.27
N VAL A 149 14.94 36.49 -3.22
CA VAL A 149 13.73 37.30 -3.08
C VAL A 149 12.54 36.43 -3.41
N ASP A 150 11.63 36.29 -2.45
CA ASP A 150 10.34 35.63 -2.62
C ASP A 150 9.55 36.19 -3.82
N GLY A 151 8.79 35.33 -4.49
CA GLY A 151 8.06 35.64 -5.72
C GLY A 151 8.92 35.71 -6.99
N SER A 152 10.24 35.50 -6.89
CA SER A 152 11.11 35.35 -8.06
C SER A 152 10.99 33.98 -8.70
N LEU A 153 11.39 33.89 -9.97
CA LEU A 153 11.34 32.65 -10.74
C LEU A 153 12.69 32.33 -11.38
N ILE A 154 13.16 31.09 -11.21
CA ILE A 154 14.21 30.51 -12.05
C ILE A 154 13.53 29.66 -13.12
N TRP A 155 13.61 30.09 -14.38
CA TRP A 155 12.85 29.52 -15.50
C TRP A 155 13.76 29.03 -16.62
N PHE A 156 13.72 27.73 -16.85
CA PHE A 156 14.27 27.09 -18.05
C PHE A 156 13.16 26.85 -19.07
N LYS A 157 13.14 27.64 -20.15
CA LYS A 157 12.17 27.46 -21.24
C LYS A 157 12.59 26.37 -22.22
N GLY A 158 13.88 26.13 -22.37
CA GLY A 158 14.45 25.07 -23.20
C GLY A 158 14.90 23.83 -22.41
N ALA A 159 15.47 22.86 -23.11
CA ALA A 159 16.07 21.68 -22.50
C ALA A 159 17.26 22.06 -21.61
N VAL A 160 17.56 21.22 -20.60
CA VAL A 160 18.71 21.38 -19.71
C VAL A 160 19.45 20.05 -19.68
N ASP A 161 20.58 19.95 -20.37
CA ASP A 161 21.38 18.73 -20.46
C ASP A 161 22.81 18.98 -19.95
N SER A 162 23.54 17.92 -19.58
CA SER A 162 24.99 18.02 -19.40
C SER A 162 25.70 18.01 -20.76
N GLU A 163 26.94 18.49 -20.81
CA GLU A 163 27.77 18.33 -22.00
C GLU A 163 28.12 16.86 -22.26
N ALA A 164 28.40 16.53 -23.52
CA ALA A 164 28.63 15.16 -23.96
C ALA A 164 29.77 14.49 -23.16
N ALA A 165 29.55 13.22 -22.79
CA ALA A 165 30.46 12.39 -22.00
C ALA A 165 30.67 12.83 -20.54
N GLU A 166 30.02 13.90 -20.09
CA GLU A 166 30.04 14.36 -18.71
C GLU A 166 28.66 14.24 -18.06
N ASN A 167 28.62 14.23 -16.73
CA ASN A 167 27.38 14.28 -15.95
C ASN A 167 27.49 15.44 -14.95
N ASN A 168 27.34 16.66 -15.45
CA ASN A 168 27.48 17.89 -14.67
C ASN A 168 26.28 18.10 -13.74
N ASN A 169 26.55 18.60 -12.53
CA ASN A 169 25.53 18.84 -11.52
C ASN A 169 24.78 20.16 -11.77
N LEU A 170 23.49 20.16 -11.43
CA LEU A 170 22.69 21.38 -11.33
C LEU A 170 22.18 21.52 -9.91
N ASN A 171 22.62 22.58 -9.23
CA ASN A 171 22.23 22.88 -7.86
C ASN A 171 21.50 24.22 -7.84
N ILE A 172 20.21 24.21 -7.51
CA ILE A 172 19.35 25.39 -7.47
C ILE A 172 18.98 25.66 -6.01
N GLN A 173 19.37 26.81 -5.51
CA GLN A 173 19.00 27.36 -4.21
C GLN A 173 18.11 28.58 -4.41
N TYR A 174 16.81 28.45 -4.23
CA TYR A 174 15.87 29.47 -4.67
C TYR A 174 14.96 29.97 -3.56
N GLU A 175 14.37 31.14 -3.79
CA GLU A 175 13.13 31.59 -3.15
C GLU A 175 12.07 31.81 -4.23
N GLY A 176 10.78 31.67 -3.90
CA GLY A 176 9.70 31.80 -4.88
C GLY A 176 9.47 30.51 -5.67
N SER A 177 9.96 30.40 -6.92
CA SER A 177 9.65 29.23 -7.74
C SER A 177 10.76 28.82 -8.72
N VAL A 178 10.70 27.56 -9.13
CA VAL A 178 11.51 27.01 -10.22
C VAL A 178 10.59 26.41 -11.26
N ARG A 179 10.89 26.62 -12.56
CA ARG A 179 10.10 26.06 -13.66
C ARG A 179 10.98 25.45 -14.74
N PHE A 180 10.63 24.24 -15.14
CA PHE A 180 11.20 23.54 -16.31
C PHE A 180 10.11 23.31 -17.36
N ASP A 181 10.26 23.93 -18.53
CA ASP A 181 9.38 23.70 -19.70
C ASP A 181 10.01 22.77 -20.75
N GLY A 182 11.32 22.53 -20.66
CA GLY A 182 12.04 21.60 -21.53
C GLY A 182 12.53 20.36 -20.81
N GLN A 183 12.93 19.35 -21.58
CA GLN A 183 13.50 18.10 -21.08
C GLN A 183 14.77 18.36 -20.26
N VAL A 184 14.90 17.69 -19.11
CA VAL A 184 16.06 17.80 -18.24
C VAL A 184 16.83 16.48 -18.27
N GLY A 185 18.10 16.52 -18.67
CA GLY A 185 18.98 15.36 -18.70
C GLY A 185 18.49 14.21 -19.57
N LYS A 186 17.80 14.52 -20.66
CA LYS A 186 17.29 13.50 -21.60
C LYS A 186 18.33 13.13 -22.65
N THR A 187 18.97 14.13 -23.25
CA THR A 187 19.99 13.90 -24.29
C THR A 187 21.28 13.42 -23.63
N GLN A 188 21.65 14.09 -22.55
CA GLN A 188 22.79 13.75 -21.72
C GLN A 188 22.43 14.02 -20.27
N LYS A 189 22.41 12.95 -19.48
CA LYS A 189 21.96 12.98 -18.08
C LYS A 189 22.77 13.97 -17.26
N LEU A 190 22.10 14.60 -16.30
CA LEU A 190 22.79 15.40 -15.29
C LEU A 190 23.57 14.50 -14.34
N GLY A 191 24.54 15.04 -13.62
CA GLY A 191 25.17 14.34 -12.49
C GLY A 191 24.18 14.21 -11.35
N VAL A 192 23.92 15.30 -10.65
CA VAL A 192 22.91 15.42 -9.60
C VAL A 192 22.01 16.59 -9.94
N LEU A 193 20.71 16.45 -9.65
CA LEU A 193 19.78 17.57 -9.62
C LEU A 193 19.40 17.87 -8.18
N THR A 194 19.62 19.10 -7.73
CA THR A 194 19.12 19.57 -6.43
C THR A 194 18.34 20.84 -6.65
N VAL A 195 17.07 20.84 -6.26
CA VAL A 195 16.18 22.01 -6.28
C VAL A 195 15.71 22.22 -4.86
N ASN A 196 16.39 23.13 -4.15
CA ASN A 196 16.20 23.35 -2.73
C ASN A 196 15.77 24.79 -2.47
N ASN A 197 14.67 24.96 -1.75
CA ASN A 197 14.24 26.26 -1.33
C ASN A 197 15.01 26.70 -0.08
N ILE A 198 15.41 27.96 -0.05
CA ILE A 198 16.10 28.59 1.08
C ILE A 198 15.20 29.57 1.85
N GLY A 199 13.99 29.81 1.34
CA GLY A 199 12.94 30.65 1.90
C GLY A 199 11.83 29.88 2.61
N THR A 200 10.71 30.56 2.86
CA THR A 200 9.54 30.01 3.59
C THR A 200 8.52 29.32 2.69
N TYR A 201 8.36 29.83 1.47
CA TYR A 201 7.42 29.32 0.47
C TYR A 201 8.17 29.02 -0.81
N GLY A 202 7.82 27.92 -1.47
CA GLY A 202 8.30 27.68 -2.81
C GLY A 202 7.59 26.55 -3.52
N THR A 203 7.68 26.60 -4.84
CA THR A 203 6.99 25.66 -5.72
C THR A 203 7.86 25.33 -6.92
N ILE A 204 7.84 24.05 -7.29
CA ILE A 204 8.56 23.52 -8.44
C ILE A 204 7.53 23.15 -9.51
N PHE A 205 7.54 23.86 -10.63
CA PHE A 205 6.66 23.60 -11.76
C PHE A 205 7.35 22.70 -12.78
N LEU A 206 6.79 21.51 -13.00
CA LEU A 206 7.28 20.54 -13.97
C LEU A 206 6.35 20.51 -15.18
N ASN A 207 6.67 21.35 -16.17
CA ASN A 207 6.05 21.35 -17.49
C ASN A 207 6.95 20.64 -18.51
N THR A 208 7.55 19.54 -18.07
CA THR A 208 8.48 18.72 -18.83
C THR A 208 8.04 17.26 -18.74
N ASP A 209 8.42 16.47 -19.73
CA ASP A 209 8.10 15.03 -19.78
C ASP A 209 9.22 14.15 -19.22
N THR A 210 10.41 14.69 -18.93
CA THR A 210 11.56 13.91 -18.46
C THR A 210 12.51 14.70 -17.58
N ILE A 211 12.94 14.09 -16.47
CA ILE A 211 14.13 14.49 -15.70
C ILE A 211 15.03 13.26 -15.52
N GLY A 212 16.19 13.29 -16.16
CA GLY A 212 17.22 12.25 -16.09
C GLY A 212 18.48 12.73 -15.37
N SER A 213 19.00 11.89 -14.47
CA SER A 213 20.32 12.09 -13.86
C SER A 213 21.06 10.76 -13.75
N VAL A 214 22.37 10.81 -13.53
CA VAL A 214 23.14 9.64 -13.15
C VAL A 214 23.04 9.43 -11.65
N GLY A 215 23.27 10.49 -10.87
CA GLY A 215 23.16 10.56 -9.41
C GLY A 215 21.75 10.89 -8.90
N GLY A 216 21.67 11.37 -7.66
CA GLY A 216 20.41 11.66 -7.00
C GLY A 216 19.65 12.87 -7.57
N GLN A 217 18.36 12.91 -7.25
CA GLN A 217 17.47 14.03 -7.53
C GLN A 217 16.78 14.45 -6.23
N THR A 218 16.77 15.75 -5.94
CA THR A 218 16.09 16.29 -4.77
C THR A 218 15.21 17.46 -5.19
N LEU A 219 13.91 17.32 -4.96
CA LEU A 219 12.88 18.34 -5.14
C LEU A 219 12.32 18.63 -3.74
N ALA A 220 12.82 19.70 -3.11
CA ALA A 220 12.64 19.93 -1.67
C ALA A 220 11.30 20.56 -1.27
N ASP A 221 10.48 20.93 -2.24
CA ASP A 221 9.26 21.72 -2.06
C ASP A 221 8.08 21.07 -2.77
N ASP A 222 6.92 21.73 -2.70
CA ASP A 222 5.73 21.32 -3.43
C ASP A 222 6.00 21.30 -4.94
N VAL A 223 5.64 20.19 -5.58
CA VAL A 223 5.81 19.92 -7.00
C VAL A 223 4.46 19.94 -7.68
N ILE A 224 4.33 20.75 -8.73
CA ILE A 224 3.14 20.81 -9.58
C ILE A 224 3.48 20.24 -10.96
N LEU A 225 2.77 19.17 -11.33
CA LEU A 225 2.89 18.51 -12.63
C LEU A 225 1.99 19.20 -13.65
N GLU A 226 2.57 19.88 -14.63
CA GLU A 226 1.82 20.44 -15.77
C GLU A 226 1.82 19.50 -16.99
N GLN A 227 2.73 18.53 -17.00
CA GLN A 227 2.85 17.47 -17.99
C GLN A 227 2.97 16.10 -17.31
N ASN A 228 2.68 15.06 -18.09
CA ASN A 228 3.04 13.70 -17.70
C ASN A 228 4.55 13.60 -17.67
N ILE A 229 5.13 13.11 -16.57
CA ILE A 229 6.58 13.17 -16.37
C ILE A 229 7.14 11.81 -15.92
N THR A 230 8.34 11.52 -16.43
CA THR A 230 9.21 10.46 -15.91
C THR A 230 10.47 11.07 -15.28
N LEU A 231 10.74 10.72 -14.02
CA LEU A 231 12.01 10.98 -13.37
C LEU A 231 12.82 9.69 -13.31
N SER A 232 14.09 9.74 -13.67
CA SER A 232 14.96 8.56 -13.65
C SER A 232 16.39 8.83 -13.21
N ASN A 233 17.00 7.86 -12.53
CA ASN A 233 18.43 7.87 -12.30
C ASN A 233 19.12 6.51 -12.43
N ASP A 234 20.45 6.54 -12.59
CA ASP A 234 21.27 5.37 -12.96
C ASP A 234 22.23 4.86 -11.88
N THR A 235 22.33 5.54 -10.74
CA THR A 235 23.25 5.19 -9.65
C THR A 235 22.58 5.31 -8.29
N SER A 236 23.35 5.03 -7.23
CA SER A 236 22.97 4.97 -5.82
C SER A 236 22.31 6.20 -5.19
N GLY A 237 22.07 7.29 -5.94
CA GLY A 237 21.42 8.48 -5.39
C GLY A 237 19.92 8.30 -5.21
N ASN A 238 19.34 8.94 -4.19
CA ASN A 238 17.89 8.92 -4.02
C ASN A 238 17.21 9.86 -5.02
N ILE A 239 15.95 9.55 -5.38
CA ILE A 239 15.01 10.52 -5.95
C ILE A 239 14.05 10.92 -4.82
N SER A 240 14.11 12.17 -4.36
CA SER A 240 13.42 12.61 -3.14
C SER A 240 12.49 13.79 -3.41
N PHE A 241 11.24 13.66 -2.98
CA PHE A 241 10.22 14.70 -2.94
C PHE A 241 9.91 15.02 -1.48
N SER A 242 10.20 16.26 -1.06
CA SER A 242 10.00 16.66 0.34
C SER A 242 8.68 17.40 0.58
N GLY A 243 8.12 18.03 -0.46
CA GLY A 243 6.79 18.65 -0.46
C GLY A 243 5.70 17.77 -1.08
N LEU A 244 4.51 18.35 -1.21
CA LEU A 244 3.37 17.75 -1.91
C LEU A 244 3.71 17.50 -3.38
N VAL A 245 3.05 16.52 -3.99
CA VAL A 245 3.17 16.28 -5.44
C VAL A 245 1.78 16.21 -6.03
N ASP A 246 1.38 17.24 -6.76
CA ASP A 246 0.03 17.40 -7.27
C ASP A 246 0.04 17.65 -8.79
N SER A 247 -1.06 17.36 -9.45
CA SER A 247 -1.26 17.80 -10.83
C SER A 247 -1.60 19.29 -10.88
N LYS A 248 -1.40 19.92 -12.04
CA LYS A 248 -1.95 21.24 -12.29
C LYS A 248 -3.47 21.22 -12.12
N THR A 249 -4.00 22.19 -11.38
CA THR A 249 -5.43 22.29 -11.09
C THR A 249 -6.31 22.14 -12.33
N GLY A 250 -7.34 21.31 -12.20
CA GLY A 250 -8.27 20.97 -13.28
C GLY A 250 -7.71 19.99 -14.32
N THR A 251 -6.54 19.40 -14.08
CA THR A 251 -5.94 18.36 -14.91
C THR A 251 -5.47 17.20 -14.04
N ASN A 252 -5.30 16.02 -14.65
CA ASN A 252 -4.68 14.87 -13.99
C ASN A 252 -3.48 14.46 -14.84
N LYS A 253 -2.27 14.53 -14.26
CA LYS A 253 -1.01 14.16 -14.90
C LYS A 253 -0.45 12.90 -14.27
N SER A 254 0.33 12.15 -15.05
CA SER A 254 1.00 10.95 -14.56
C SER A 254 2.38 11.29 -14.02
N LEU A 255 2.76 10.62 -12.94
CA LEU A 255 4.12 10.60 -12.42
C LEU A 255 4.68 9.19 -12.49
N THR A 256 5.81 9.05 -13.17
CA THR A 256 6.61 7.83 -13.17
C THR A 256 7.98 8.15 -12.58
N VAL A 257 8.43 7.36 -11.61
CA VAL A 257 9.77 7.49 -11.00
C VAL A 257 10.47 6.15 -11.08
N GLU A 258 11.58 6.10 -11.81
CA GLU A 258 12.24 4.84 -12.14
C GLU A 258 13.72 4.88 -11.79
N GLN A 259 14.17 3.89 -11.02
CA GLN A 259 15.60 3.63 -10.88
C GLN A 259 16.04 2.57 -11.90
N THR A 260 17.13 2.84 -12.60
CA THR A 260 17.72 1.88 -13.53
C THR A 260 18.32 0.70 -12.77
N ALA A 261 18.29 -0.49 -13.37
CA ALA A 261 18.86 -1.71 -12.79
C ALA A 261 20.31 -1.49 -12.31
N GLY A 262 20.57 -1.88 -11.06
CA GLY A 262 21.87 -1.67 -10.39
C GLY A 262 21.96 -0.40 -9.54
N SER A 263 20.95 0.47 -9.56
CA SER A 263 20.86 1.62 -8.66
C SER A 263 20.48 1.18 -7.24
N THR A 264 21.23 1.66 -6.25
CA THR A 264 21.01 1.35 -4.82
C THR A 264 20.31 2.48 -4.05
N GLY A 265 19.86 3.53 -4.74
CA GLY A 265 19.16 4.66 -4.13
C GLY A 265 17.73 4.29 -3.72
N SER A 266 17.05 5.13 -2.96
CA SER A 266 15.61 4.99 -2.68
C SER A 266 14.81 6.05 -3.43
N ILE A 267 13.54 5.76 -3.69
CA ILE A 267 12.56 6.78 -4.08
C ILE A 267 11.83 7.21 -2.82
N VAL A 268 11.78 8.51 -2.51
CA VAL A 268 11.28 9.01 -1.23
C VAL A 268 10.22 10.08 -1.42
N PHE A 269 9.05 9.88 -0.82
CA PHE A 269 7.96 10.87 -0.75
C PHE A 269 7.63 11.18 0.71
N ALA A 270 7.92 12.40 1.14
CA ALA A 270 7.70 12.82 2.53
C ALA A 270 6.27 13.36 2.80
N LYS A 271 5.56 13.76 1.75
CA LYS A 271 4.21 14.36 1.83
C LYS A 271 3.28 13.74 0.79
N ALA A 272 2.01 14.11 0.87
CA ALA A 272 0.93 13.49 0.11
C ALA A 272 1.09 13.70 -1.40
N ILE A 273 0.62 12.73 -2.17
CA ILE A 273 0.63 12.74 -3.63
C ILE A 273 -0.82 12.81 -4.12
N GLY A 274 -1.14 13.78 -4.97
CA GLY A 274 -2.47 13.97 -5.56
C GLY A 274 -3.54 14.37 -4.55
N SER A 275 -3.14 15.03 -3.47
CA SER A 275 -4.02 15.36 -2.34
C SER A 275 -4.94 16.53 -2.63
N ALA A 276 -4.41 17.58 -3.27
CA ALA A 276 -5.20 18.73 -3.71
C ALA A 276 -5.73 18.51 -5.14
N ASP A 277 -4.83 18.09 -6.03
CA ASP A 277 -5.12 17.86 -7.44
C ASP A 277 -4.58 16.48 -7.86
N LYS A 278 -5.51 15.54 -8.03
CA LYS A 278 -5.21 14.11 -8.24
C LYS A 278 -4.33 13.86 -9.46
N LEU A 279 -3.42 12.90 -9.34
CA LEU A 279 -2.68 12.39 -10.48
C LEU A 279 -3.53 11.44 -11.33
N SER A 280 -3.23 11.31 -12.62
CA SER A 280 -3.91 10.33 -13.48
C SER A 280 -3.43 8.91 -13.19
N SER A 281 -2.14 8.76 -12.89
CA SER A 281 -1.51 7.52 -12.48
C SER A 281 -0.21 7.82 -11.73
N PHE A 282 0.22 6.87 -10.90
CA PHE A 282 1.45 6.98 -10.13
C PHE A 282 2.23 5.67 -10.23
N SER A 283 3.50 5.73 -10.63
CA SER A 283 4.34 4.54 -10.77
C SER A 283 5.72 4.79 -10.18
N THR A 284 6.19 3.86 -9.35
CA THR A 284 7.55 3.85 -8.81
C THR A 284 8.21 2.51 -9.04
N THR A 285 9.46 2.51 -9.50
CA THR A 285 10.26 1.29 -9.68
C THR A 285 11.58 1.40 -8.94
N VAL A 286 11.76 0.57 -7.92
CA VAL A 286 13.08 0.27 -7.32
C VAL A 286 13.50 -1.15 -7.66
N THR A 287 14.75 -1.33 -8.07
CA THR A 287 15.27 -2.64 -8.51
C THR A 287 16.18 -3.32 -7.48
N ASP A 288 16.79 -2.55 -6.58
CA ASP A 288 17.71 -3.06 -5.57
C ASP A 288 16.95 -3.47 -4.30
N ALA A 289 17.35 -4.60 -3.70
CA ALA A 289 16.68 -5.17 -2.54
C ALA A 289 16.93 -4.38 -1.24
N ALA A 290 18.03 -3.62 -1.16
CA ALA A 290 18.34 -2.73 -0.04
C ALA A 290 17.71 -1.33 -0.20
N ALA A 291 17.25 -1.00 -1.41
CA ALA A 291 16.47 0.19 -1.71
C ALA A 291 14.97 0.00 -1.40
N ALA A 292 14.23 1.12 -1.39
CA ALA A 292 12.77 1.08 -1.25
C ALA A 292 12.09 2.28 -1.93
N ASN A 293 10.83 2.07 -2.32
CA ASN A 293 9.84 3.13 -2.44
C ASN A 293 9.42 3.51 -1.02
N LYS A 294 9.92 4.63 -0.49
CA LYS A 294 9.57 5.14 0.85
C LYS A 294 8.37 6.08 0.73
N ILE A 295 7.22 5.62 1.20
CA ILE A 295 5.96 6.35 1.12
C ILE A 295 5.59 6.86 2.52
N GLY A 296 5.68 8.18 2.71
CA GLY A 296 5.45 8.85 4.00
C GLY A 296 4.10 9.54 4.14
N ALA A 297 3.20 9.41 3.15
CA ALA A 297 1.86 9.98 3.19
C ALA A 297 0.93 9.33 2.16
N SER A 298 -0.35 9.68 2.23
CA SER A 298 -1.39 9.15 1.34
C SER A 298 -1.18 9.50 -0.13
N VAL A 299 -1.58 8.58 -1.02
CA VAL A 299 -1.46 8.69 -2.48
C VAL A 299 -2.84 8.59 -3.11
N THR A 300 -3.24 9.63 -3.85
CA THR A 300 -4.54 9.69 -4.52
C THR A 300 -4.37 9.88 -6.03
N THR A 301 -4.92 8.94 -6.78
CA THR A 301 -4.94 8.96 -8.25
C THR A 301 -6.37 8.76 -8.76
N THR A 302 -6.63 9.11 -10.02
CA THR A 302 -7.86 8.69 -10.72
C THR A 302 -7.71 7.37 -11.48
N GLY A 303 -6.48 6.89 -11.64
CA GLY A 303 -6.15 5.64 -12.33
C GLY A 303 -5.16 4.81 -11.53
N ALA A 304 -4.35 4.03 -12.25
CA ALA A 304 -3.52 3.00 -11.66
C ALA A 304 -2.40 3.56 -10.75
N GLN A 305 -2.08 2.78 -9.72
CA GLN A 305 -0.89 2.96 -8.89
C GLN A 305 -0.02 1.71 -8.99
N THR A 306 1.28 1.87 -9.19
CA THR A 306 2.22 0.75 -9.26
C THR A 306 3.44 1.02 -8.39
N TYR A 307 3.68 0.14 -7.44
CA TYR A 307 4.82 0.17 -6.53
C TYR A 307 5.69 -1.07 -6.79
N ALA A 308 6.53 -0.99 -7.82
CA ALA A 308 7.42 -2.07 -8.21
C ALA A 308 8.68 -2.10 -7.33
N GLY A 309 9.06 -3.30 -6.92
CA GLY A 309 10.16 -3.53 -5.97
C GLY A 309 9.72 -3.48 -4.52
N ASN A 310 10.67 -3.22 -3.63
CA ASN A 310 10.41 -3.09 -2.19
C ASN A 310 9.74 -1.74 -1.87
N THR A 311 8.72 -1.75 -1.04
CA THR A 311 7.99 -0.56 -0.58
C THR A 311 8.02 -0.50 0.93
N VAL A 312 8.34 0.65 1.49
CA VAL A 312 8.40 0.87 2.94
C VAL A 312 7.50 2.03 3.30
N LEU A 313 6.55 1.79 4.21
CA LEU A 313 5.72 2.85 4.79
C LEU A 313 6.47 3.53 5.92
N THR A 314 6.69 4.84 5.80
CA THR A 314 7.34 5.65 6.85
C THR A 314 6.35 6.44 7.70
N ALA A 315 5.05 6.28 7.42
CA ALA A 315 3.91 6.81 8.15
C ALA A 315 2.69 5.95 7.80
N ASP A 316 1.54 6.25 8.40
CA ASP A 316 0.27 5.63 8.01
C ASP A 316 -0.18 6.17 6.64
N VAL A 317 -0.59 5.28 5.75
CA VAL A 317 -0.83 5.59 4.35
C VAL A 317 -2.20 5.11 3.91
N THR A 318 -2.93 5.99 3.23
CA THR A 318 -4.09 5.61 2.41
C THR A 318 -3.72 5.71 0.92
N MET A 319 -3.93 4.63 0.17
CA MET A 319 -3.77 4.58 -1.28
C MET A 319 -5.17 4.54 -1.92
N THR A 320 -5.53 5.58 -2.69
CA THR A 320 -6.84 5.69 -3.35
C THR A 320 -6.68 5.78 -4.87
N GLY A 321 -7.26 4.85 -5.62
CA GLY A 321 -7.11 4.81 -7.08
C GLY A 321 -7.96 3.76 -7.77
N THR A 322 -7.59 3.43 -9.01
CA THR A 322 -8.23 2.38 -9.81
C THR A 322 -7.16 1.47 -10.42
N GLY A 323 -6.99 0.28 -9.85
CA GLY A 323 -5.92 -0.65 -10.16
C GLY A 323 -4.65 -0.36 -9.37
N ILE A 324 -4.60 -0.80 -8.12
CA ILE A 324 -3.44 -0.62 -7.23
C ILE A 324 -2.61 -1.90 -7.20
N THR A 325 -1.37 -1.82 -7.68
CA THR A 325 -0.42 -2.94 -7.69
C THR A 325 0.77 -2.64 -6.78
N ILE A 326 0.99 -3.51 -5.80
CA ILE A 326 2.07 -3.41 -4.81
C ILE A 326 2.92 -4.67 -4.91
N GLY A 327 4.24 -4.52 -5.00
CA GLY A 327 5.20 -5.62 -4.91
C GLY A 327 5.35 -6.13 -3.48
N VAL A 328 6.57 -6.04 -2.93
CA VAL A 328 6.82 -6.28 -1.51
C VAL A 328 6.53 -4.99 -0.74
N LEU A 329 5.87 -5.10 0.41
CA LEU A 329 5.59 -3.95 1.26
C LEU A 329 5.80 -4.27 2.75
N ASP A 330 6.51 -3.41 3.43
CA ASP A 330 6.81 -3.48 4.87
C ASP A 330 6.53 -2.12 5.54
N SER A 331 6.33 -2.14 6.87
CA SER A 331 6.46 -0.92 7.67
C SER A 331 7.94 -0.50 7.78
N ASP A 332 8.20 0.71 8.26
CA ASP A 332 9.48 1.04 8.86
C ASP A 332 9.67 0.34 10.22
N ALA A 333 10.58 0.83 11.06
CA ALA A 333 10.80 0.25 12.39
C ALA A 333 9.57 0.35 13.32
N THR A 334 8.60 1.20 13.00
CA THR A 334 7.33 1.36 13.71
C THR A 334 6.24 0.73 12.86
N ALA A 335 5.38 -0.11 13.44
CA ALA A 335 4.24 -0.66 12.70
C ALA A 335 3.35 0.48 12.17
N ARG A 336 3.00 0.42 10.89
CA ARG A 336 2.20 1.44 10.18
C ARG A 336 0.89 0.85 9.68
N ASP A 337 -0.09 1.72 9.52
CA ASP A 337 -1.35 1.38 8.87
C ASP A 337 -1.26 1.55 7.36
N LEU A 338 -1.85 0.59 6.64
CA LEU A 338 -2.11 0.70 5.22
C LEU A 338 -3.61 0.55 4.97
N THR A 339 -4.21 1.58 4.36
CA THR A 339 -5.55 1.51 3.79
C THR A 339 -5.47 1.57 2.27
N ILE A 340 -6.03 0.57 1.58
CA ILE A 340 -6.17 0.54 0.13
C ILE A 340 -7.65 0.74 -0.21
N ALA A 341 -7.95 1.81 -0.95
CA ALA A 341 -9.26 2.13 -1.48
C ALA A 341 -9.20 2.08 -3.01
N ASP A 342 -9.36 0.88 -3.55
CA ASP A 342 -9.24 0.60 -4.98
C ASP A 342 -10.62 0.35 -5.59
N THR A 343 -10.99 1.16 -6.58
CA THR A 343 -12.23 0.93 -7.35
C THR A 343 -12.05 -0.06 -8.50
N GLY A 344 -10.85 -0.60 -8.69
CA GLY A 344 -10.52 -1.65 -9.65
C GLY A 344 -9.97 -2.90 -8.96
N THR A 345 -8.94 -3.52 -9.56
CA THR A 345 -8.28 -4.70 -9.03
C THR A 345 -7.05 -4.35 -8.20
N THR A 346 -7.08 -4.68 -6.90
CA THR A 346 -5.88 -4.63 -6.06
C THR A 346 -5.02 -5.88 -6.28
N THR A 347 -3.74 -5.69 -6.58
CA THR A 347 -2.76 -6.75 -6.73
C THR A 347 -1.66 -6.62 -5.68
N LEU A 348 -1.57 -7.60 -4.79
CA LEU A 348 -0.49 -7.73 -3.80
C LEU A 348 0.49 -8.82 -4.28
N GLY A 349 1.50 -8.41 -5.04
CA GLY A 349 2.41 -9.29 -5.76
C GLY A 349 3.56 -9.88 -4.95
N GLY A 350 3.83 -9.34 -3.76
CA GLY A 350 4.87 -9.79 -2.84
C GLY A 350 4.39 -9.91 -1.40
N SER A 351 5.28 -10.26 -0.48
CA SER A 351 4.94 -10.34 0.94
C SER A 351 4.55 -8.97 1.50
N ILE A 352 3.57 -8.96 2.41
CA ILE A 352 3.13 -7.76 3.12
C ILE A 352 3.44 -7.91 4.61
N GLY A 353 4.24 -7.00 5.16
CA GLY A 353 4.72 -7.04 6.55
C GLY A 353 5.73 -8.16 6.82
N GLY A 354 6.35 -8.72 5.78
CA GLY A 354 7.25 -9.86 5.87
C GLY A 354 8.44 -9.62 6.79
N THR A 355 9.13 -8.49 6.64
CA THR A 355 10.25 -8.08 7.50
C THR A 355 9.73 -7.32 8.71
N ASN A 356 8.95 -6.27 8.44
CA ASN A 356 8.41 -5.35 9.43
C ASN A 356 6.89 -5.34 9.28
N ALA A 357 6.20 -5.95 10.23
CA ALA A 357 4.76 -6.09 10.22
C ALA A 357 4.03 -4.74 10.09
N LEU A 358 2.88 -4.74 9.43
CA LEU A 358 1.94 -3.62 9.53
C LEU A 358 1.18 -3.69 10.86
N ASP A 359 0.65 -2.56 11.31
CA ASP A 359 -0.32 -2.55 12.40
C ASP A 359 -1.68 -2.96 11.80
N VAL A 360 -2.32 -2.09 11.02
CA VAL A 360 -3.55 -2.42 10.29
C VAL A 360 -3.31 -2.56 8.79
N LEU A 361 -3.87 -3.60 8.18
CA LEU A 361 -4.11 -3.66 6.73
C LEU A 361 -5.62 -3.63 6.45
N THR A 362 -6.08 -2.57 5.81
CA THR A 362 -7.43 -2.46 5.27
C THR A 362 -7.40 -2.46 3.75
N VAL A 363 -8.12 -3.38 3.11
CA VAL A 363 -8.23 -3.47 1.65
C VAL A 363 -9.69 -3.40 1.23
N GLY A 364 -10.08 -2.32 0.58
CA GLY A 364 -11.31 -2.21 -0.21
C GLY A 364 -10.96 -2.30 -1.69
N THR A 365 -11.48 -3.32 -2.37
CA THR A 365 -11.26 -3.56 -3.82
C THR A 365 -12.58 -3.87 -4.50
N ALA A 366 -12.74 -3.46 -5.76
CA ALA A 366 -13.93 -3.85 -6.53
C ALA A 366 -13.88 -5.33 -6.94
N ASN A 367 -12.67 -5.87 -7.13
CA ASN A 367 -12.46 -7.20 -7.69
C ASN A 367 -11.84 -8.18 -6.69
N ALA A 368 -11.67 -9.42 -7.15
CA ALA A 368 -11.06 -10.50 -6.39
C ALA A 368 -9.67 -10.12 -5.84
N LEU A 369 -9.37 -10.59 -4.63
CA LEU A 369 -8.10 -10.34 -3.95
C LEU A 369 -7.41 -11.68 -3.63
N ALA A 370 -6.12 -11.76 -3.98
CA ALA A 370 -5.26 -12.84 -3.50
C ALA A 370 -4.34 -12.30 -2.41
N LEU A 371 -4.48 -12.80 -1.19
CA LEU A 371 -3.62 -12.44 -0.06
C LEU A 371 -2.28 -13.18 -0.15
N PRO A 372 -1.14 -12.47 -0.15
CA PRO A 372 0.18 -13.07 -0.16
C PRO A 372 0.57 -13.55 1.24
N THR A 373 1.83 -13.92 1.43
CA THR A 373 2.39 -14.02 2.78
C THR A 373 2.20 -12.69 3.49
N LEU A 374 1.49 -12.72 4.62
CA LEU A 374 1.00 -11.53 5.29
C LEU A 374 1.36 -11.57 6.77
N LYS A 375 1.83 -10.46 7.35
CA LYS A 375 2.00 -10.29 8.79
C LYS A 375 1.53 -8.91 9.22
N VAL A 376 0.41 -8.88 9.94
CA VAL A 376 -0.26 -7.64 10.39
C VAL A 376 -0.83 -7.82 11.79
N ALA A 377 -1.13 -6.73 12.49
CA ALA A 377 -1.91 -6.81 13.72
C ALA A 377 -3.39 -7.05 13.39
N ASP A 378 -4.03 -6.16 12.63
CA ASP A 378 -5.42 -6.31 12.21
C ASP A 378 -5.56 -6.40 10.68
N LEU A 379 -6.50 -7.22 10.23
CA LEU A 379 -6.82 -7.40 8.81
C LEU A 379 -8.29 -7.10 8.54
N SER A 380 -8.56 -6.18 7.62
CA SER A 380 -9.90 -5.91 7.09
C SER A 380 -9.88 -5.98 5.57
N VAL A 381 -10.70 -6.85 4.97
CA VAL A 381 -10.82 -6.98 3.51
C VAL A 381 -12.29 -6.89 3.13
N THR A 382 -12.58 -6.02 2.16
CA THR A 382 -13.89 -5.91 1.51
C THR A 382 -13.71 -6.01 -0.01
N THR A 383 -14.43 -6.93 -0.64
CA THR A 383 -14.57 -7.01 -2.10
C THR A 383 -16.01 -6.70 -2.52
N SER A 384 -16.25 -6.43 -3.81
CA SER A 384 -17.61 -6.20 -4.34
C SER A 384 -18.15 -7.45 -5.05
N ASN A 385 -18.55 -8.47 -4.28
CA ASN A 385 -19.09 -9.75 -4.79
C ASN A 385 -18.08 -10.65 -5.48
N ASP A 386 -16.82 -10.57 -5.07
CA ASP A 386 -15.69 -11.26 -5.70
C ASP A 386 -14.83 -11.99 -4.66
N ASN A 387 -14.06 -12.98 -5.09
CA ASN A 387 -13.43 -13.92 -4.16
C ASN A 387 -12.22 -13.33 -3.41
N VAL A 388 -12.01 -13.78 -2.18
CA VAL A 388 -10.75 -13.65 -1.44
C VAL A 388 -10.05 -15.01 -1.40
N THR A 389 -8.82 -15.07 -1.89
CA THR A 389 -8.00 -16.28 -1.91
C THR A 389 -6.64 -16.04 -1.25
N GLN A 390 -5.81 -17.08 -1.13
CA GLN A 390 -4.45 -16.98 -0.61
C GLN A 390 -3.41 -17.56 -1.56
N THR A 391 -2.30 -16.85 -1.73
CA THR A 391 -1.06 -17.36 -2.34
C THR A 391 0.00 -17.71 -1.29
N GLY A 392 -0.05 -17.06 -0.12
CA GLY A 392 0.83 -17.33 1.02
C GLY A 392 0.08 -17.38 2.36
N ALA A 393 0.76 -17.83 3.41
CA ALA A 393 0.17 -17.92 4.75
C ALA A 393 0.06 -16.54 5.42
N ALA A 394 -1.01 -16.31 6.17
CA ALA A 394 -1.24 -15.08 6.91
C ALA A 394 -1.00 -15.25 8.41
N THR A 395 -0.32 -14.30 9.03
CA THR A 395 -0.19 -14.16 10.48
C THR A 395 -0.90 -12.87 10.89
N VAL A 396 -1.97 -13.00 11.66
CA VAL A 396 -2.76 -11.86 12.17
C VAL A 396 -2.88 -11.99 13.68
N THR A 397 -2.32 -11.04 14.42
CA THR A 397 -2.29 -11.12 15.90
C THR A 397 -3.56 -10.58 16.56
N GLY A 398 -4.29 -9.71 15.86
CA GLY A 398 -5.57 -9.13 16.22
C GLY A 398 -6.72 -9.70 15.40
N ALA A 399 -7.72 -8.88 15.13
CA ALA A 399 -8.95 -9.28 14.45
C ALA A 399 -8.75 -9.48 12.94
N THR A 400 -9.51 -10.43 12.39
CA THR A 400 -9.62 -10.63 10.94
C THR A 400 -11.07 -10.43 10.51
N THR A 401 -11.33 -9.46 9.65
CA THR A 401 -12.65 -9.17 9.08
C THR A 401 -12.60 -9.31 7.57
N LEU A 402 -13.38 -10.23 7.02
CA LEU A 402 -13.48 -10.49 5.59
C LEU A 402 -14.93 -10.37 5.16
N SER A 403 -15.21 -9.55 4.15
CA SER A 403 -16.54 -9.38 3.57
C SER A 403 -16.47 -9.39 2.05
N THR A 404 -17.04 -10.41 1.43
CA THR A 404 -16.98 -10.62 -0.03
C THR A 404 -18.33 -10.50 -0.73
N GLY A 405 -19.39 -10.18 0.00
CA GLY A 405 -20.75 -10.19 -0.56
C GLY A 405 -21.14 -11.61 -0.97
N THR A 406 -21.31 -11.84 -2.28
CA THR A 406 -21.55 -13.18 -2.85
C THR A 406 -20.29 -13.93 -3.28
N GLY A 407 -19.10 -13.37 -3.05
CA GLY A 407 -17.84 -14.05 -3.36
C GLY A 407 -17.42 -15.04 -2.27
N ASP A 408 -16.55 -15.98 -2.62
CA ASP A 408 -16.01 -16.98 -1.69
C ASP A 408 -14.82 -16.44 -0.91
N ILE A 409 -14.57 -17.04 0.27
CA ILE A 409 -13.37 -16.80 1.08
C ILE A 409 -12.61 -18.12 1.20
N THR A 410 -11.40 -18.19 0.64
CA THR A 410 -10.51 -19.34 0.72
C THR A 410 -9.19 -18.96 1.38
N LEU A 411 -9.08 -19.24 2.68
CA LEU A 411 -7.86 -19.11 3.47
C LEU A 411 -7.30 -20.50 3.82
N ASP A 412 -6.78 -21.20 2.82
CA ASP A 412 -6.47 -22.63 2.84
C ASP A 412 -5.02 -22.99 3.23
N LYS A 413 -4.17 -22.00 3.53
CA LYS A 413 -2.76 -22.23 3.80
C LYS A 413 -2.53 -22.79 5.20
N ALA A 414 -1.84 -23.93 5.28
CA ALA A 414 -1.57 -24.63 6.54
C ALA A 414 -0.80 -23.81 7.59
N GLY A 415 -0.04 -22.81 7.16
CA GLY A 415 0.73 -21.92 8.04
C GLY A 415 -0.05 -20.70 8.57
N ASN A 416 -1.34 -20.57 8.23
CA ASN A 416 -2.16 -19.47 8.73
C ASN A 416 -2.18 -19.44 10.26
N SER A 417 -2.08 -18.25 10.85
CA SER A 417 -2.07 -18.03 12.29
C SER A 417 -2.92 -16.80 12.63
N PHE A 418 -4.21 -16.99 12.76
CA PHE A 418 -5.19 -15.96 13.14
C PHE A 418 -5.48 -16.07 14.64
N THR A 419 -5.00 -15.09 15.41
CA THR A 419 -5.05 -15.11 16.88
C THR A 419 -6.32 -14.48 17.44
N GLY A 420 -6.77 -13.36 16.85
CA GLY A 420 -8.02 -12.71 17.25
C GLY A 420 -9.25 -13.35 16.62
N ALA A 421 -10.40 -12.72 16.86
CA ALA A 421 -11.67 -13.19 16.31
C ALA A 421 -11.69 -13.06 14.78
N ILE A 422 -12.19 -14.09 14.12
CA ILE A 422 -12.32 -14.15 12.66
C ILE A 422 -13.78 -13.94 12.30
N LYS A 423 -14.09 -12.81 11.67
CA LYS A 423 -15.37 -12.54 11.01
C LYS A 423 -15.24 -12.85 9.53
N ALA A 424 -15.99 -13.85 9.06
CA ALA A 424 -16.06 -14.19 7.65
C ALA A 424 -17.51 -14.02 7.14
N ALA A 425 -17.67 -13.17 6.12
CA ALA A 425 -18.95 -12.94 5.45
C ALA A 425 -18.80 -13.11 3.93
N GLY A 426 -19.29 -14.23 3.40
CA GLY A 426 -19.16 -14.60 1.98
C GLY A 426 -20.12 -15.73 1.60
N ASP A 427 -20.00 -16.27 0.39
CA ASP A 427 -20.78 -17.44 -0.04
C ASP A 427 -20.17 -18.72 0.54
N ASP A 428 -19.18 -19.35 -0.11
CA ASP A 428 -18.41 -20.45 0.50
C ASP A 428 -17.24 -19.90 1.32
N VAL A 429 -16.98 -20.50 2.49
CA VAL A 429 -15.86 -20.11 3.36
C VAL A 429 -15.03 -21.35 3.73
N THR A 430 -13.78 -21.38 3.27
CA THR A 430 -12.77 -22.36 3.65
C THR A 430 -11.68 -21.69 4.48
N LEU A 431 -11.44 -22.20 5.69
CA LEU A 431 -10.45 -21.67 6.62
C LEU A 431 -9.57 -22.80 7.17
N VAL A 432 -8.26 -22.62 7.07
CA VAL A 432 -7.25 -23.38 7.79
C VAL A 432 -6.57 -22.44 8.77
N ASN A 433 -6.44 -22.86 10.02
CA ASN A 433 -5.71 -22.13 11.05
C ASN A 433 -4.80 -23.10 11.83
N SER A 434 -3.54 -22.72 11.99
CA SER A 434 -2.52 -23.54 12.65
C SER A 434 -2.53 -23.44 14.18
N ILE A 435 -3.34 -22.53 14.71
CA ILE A 435 -3.53 -22.27 16.14
C ILE A 435 -5.02 -22.40 16.52
N ALA A 436 -5.36 -22.06 17.77
CA ALA A 436 -6.76 -21.99 18.19
C ALA A 436 -7.54 -21.00 17.32
N THR A 437 -8.78 -21.35 17.01
CA THR A 437 -9.66 -20.52 16.19
C THR A 437 -10.77 -19.95 17.05
N ASN A 438 -10.91 -18.63 17.03
CA ASN A 438 -12.07 -17.94 17.56
C ASN A 438 -12.90 -17.38 16.38
N LEU A 439 -14.10 -17.91 16.19
CA LEU A 439 -15.07 -17.40 15.23
C LEU A 439 -15.78 -16.19 15.82
N GLY A 440 -15.56 -15.03 15.19
CA GLY A 440 -16.38 -13.85 15.44
C GLY A 440 -17.71 -13.94 14.69
N ALA A 441 -18.47 -12.84 14.72
CA ALA A 441 -19.76 -12.75 14.05
C ALA A 441 -19.65 -13.00 12.54
N SER A 442 -20.02 -14.19 12.09
CA SER A 442 -19.78 -14.71 10.74
C SER A 442 -21.08 -15.08 10.04
N THR A 443 -21.15 -14.86 8.73
CA THR A 443 -22.34 -15.12 7.91
C THR A 443 -21.94 -15.75 6.59
N VAL A 444 -22.19 -17.04 6.45
CA VAL A 444 -21.77 -17.86 5.31
C VAL A 444 -23.01 -18.29 4.53
N GLY A 445 -23.13 -17.85 3.27
CA GLY A 445 -24.24 -18.15 2.36
C GLY A 445 -24.25 -19.58 1.81
N GLY A 446 -23.07 -20.18 1.72
CA GLY A 446 -22.83 -21.52 1.23
C GLY A 446 -22.24 -22.43 2.31
N ALA A 447 -21.29 -23.27 1.91
CA ALA A 447 -20.59 -24.21 2.77
C ALA A 447 -19.51 -23.51 3.62
N PHE A 448 -19.45 -23.89 4.89
CA PHE A 448 -18.38 -23.51 5.80
C PHE A 448 -17.48 -24.72 6.09
N SER A 449 -16.19 -24.62 5.79
CA SER A 449 -15.18 -25.64 6.06
C SER A 449 -14.03 -25.06 6.88
N LEU A 450 -13.87 -25.51 8.12
CA LEU A 450 -12.82 -25.09 9.03
C LEU A 450 -11.94 -26.28 9.44
N THR A 451 -10.63 -26.12 9.31
CA THR A 451 -9.63 -27.00 9.93
C THR A 451 -8.76 -26.19 10.90
N SER A 452 -8.85 -26.48 12.20
CA SER A 452 -7.95 -25.91 13.22
C SER A 452 -7.00 -27.01 13.71
N THR A 453 -5.71 -26.88 13.39
CA THR A 453 -4.74 -27.97 13.64
C THR A 453 -4.04 -27.87 15.00
N GLY A 454 -3.94 -26.67 15.58
CA GLY A 454 -3.13 -26.42 16.79
C GLY A 454 -3.90 -26.03 18.05
N GLY A 455 -5.23 -25.86 18.00
CA GLY A 455 -5.99 -25.42 19.18
C GLY A 455 -7.49 -25.68 19.11
N ASN A 456 -8.19 -25.20 20.13
CA ASN A 456 -9.64 -25.33 20.20
C ASN A 456 -10.32 -24.44 19.16
N VAL A 457 -11.52 -24.83 18.75
CA VAL A 457 -12.44 -23.98 18.01
C VAL A 457 -13.45 -23.41 19.01
N THR A 458 -13.56 -22.09 19.04
CA THR A 458 -14.49 -21.34 19.89
C THR A 458 -15.24 -20.33 19.03
N ASP A 459 -16.36 -19.85 19.51
CA ASP A 459 -17.04 -18.66 19.00
C ASP A 459 -17.10 -17.56 20.06
N SER A 460 -17.04 -16.32 19.61
CA SER A 460 -17.20 -15.12 20.43
C SER A 460 -18.29 -14.19 19.91
N GLY A 461 -18.95 -14.59 18.82
CA GLY A 461 -20.13 -13.96 18.28
C GLY A 461 -20.88 -14.93 17.38
N THR A 462 -22.09 -14.53 16.99
CA THR A 462 -23.01 -15.39 16.24
C THR A 462 -22.42 -15.89 14.91
N VAL A 463 -22.45 -17.21 14.72
CA VAL A 463 -22.08 -17.88 13.47
C VAL A 463 -23.36 -18.35 12.78
N SER A 464 -23.60 -17.83 11.57
CA SER A 464 -24.72 -18.25 10.72
C SER A 464 -24.19 -18.89 9.44
N VAL A 465 -24.58 -20.13 9.16
CA VAL A 465 -24.20 -20.87 7.96
C VAL A 465 -25.44 -21.50 7.33
N THR A 466 -25.73 -21.15 6.08
CA THR A 466 -26.89 -21.70 5.37
C THR A 466 -26.61 -23.05 4.70
N GLY A 467 -25.39 -23.25 4.21
CA GLY A 467 -24.93 -24.54 3.65
C GLY A 467 -24.39 -25.50 4.71
N THR A 468 -23.64 -26.50 4.25
CA THR A 468 -23.02 -27.51 5.12
C THR A 468 -21.94 -26.88 6.00
N THR A 469 -21.87 -27.29 7.26
CA THR A 469 -20.82 -26.87 8.19
C THR A 469 -19.89 -28.06 8.47
N THR A 470 -18.61 -27.93 8.16
CA THR A 470 -17.58 -28.93 8.46
C THR A 470 -16.51 -28.31 9.34
N ILE A 471 -16.28 -28.88 10.52
CA ILE A 471 -15.23 -28.41 11.44
C ILE A 471 -14.40 -29.61 11.90
N ASP A 472 -13.10 -29.58 11.58
CA ASP A 472 -12.09 -30.50 12.13
C ASP A 472 -11.15 -29.74 13.06
N ALA A 473 -11.28 -29.97 14.36
CA ALA A 473 -10.40 -29.41 15.39
C ALA A 473 -9.17 -30.28 15.67
N ALA A 474 -8.86 -31.27 14.82
CA ALA A 474 -7.68 -32.13 14.94
C ALA A 474 -7.48 -32.74 16.34
N GLY A 475 -8.58 -33.24 16.92
CA GLY A 475 -8.59 -33.82 18.29
C GLY A 475 -8.57 -32.78 19.42
N LYS A 476 -8.94 -31.54 19.15
CA LYS A 476 -9.18 -30.47 20.15
C LYS A 476 -10.68 -30.25 20.35
N THR A 477 -11.03 -29.37 21.28
CA THR A 477 -12.42 -29.09 21.62
C THR A 477 -13.05 -28.14 20.60
N ILE A 478 -14.34 -28.36 20.31
CA ILE A 478 -15.19 -27.44 19.57
C ILE A 478 -16.24 -26.89 20.54
N THR A 479 -16.29 -25.59 20.71
CA THR A 479 -17.33 -24.89 21.46
C THR A 479 -17.95 -23.85 20.53
N LEU A 480 -19.22 -24.04 20.20
CA LEU A 480 -20.05 -23.12 19.43
C LEU A 480 -21.26 -22.75 20.29
N ASP A 481 -21.02 -22.03 21.37
CA ASP A 481 -21.98 -21.83 22.46
C ASP A 481 -22.69 -20.47 22.46
N ASP A 482 -22.44 -19.63 21.46
CA ASP A 482 -23.23 -18.41 21.25
C ASP A 482 -24.71 -18.77 21.07
N GLY A 483 -25.56 -18.14 21.90
CA GLY A 483 -26.98 -18.44 21.99
C GLY A 483 -27.78 -18.17 20.71
N SER A 484 -27.18 -17.49 19.73
CA SER A 484 -27.83 -17.07 18.49
C SER A 484 -27.29 -17.78 17.24
N ASN A 485 -26.36 -18.73 17.40
CA ASN A 485 -25.84 -19.52 16.30
C ASN A 485 -26.94 -20.17 15.46
N SER A 486 -26.73 -20.23 14.14
CA SER A 486 -27.71 -20.71 13.16
C SER A 486 -27.04 -21.52 12.06
N PHE A 487 -27.09 -22.85 12.19
CA PHE A 487 -26.57 -23.80 11.21
C PHE A 487 -27.76 -24.53 10.57
N THR A 488 -28.03 -24.29 9.28
CA THR A 488 -29.19 -24.91 8.60
C THR A 488 -28.84 -26.13 7.75
N GLY A 489 -27.60 -26.23 7.26
CA GLY A 489 -27.12 -27.43 6.58
C GLY A 489 -26.65 -28.52 7.55
N ALA A 490 -26.19 -29.64 7.00
CA ALA A 490 -25.62 -30.73 7.78
C ALA A 490 -24.32 -30.28 8.48
N MET A 491 -24.18 -30.58 9.77
CA MET A 491 -23.00 -30.29 10.58
C MET A 491 -22.12 -31.54 10.72
N ALA A 492 -20.93 -31.54 10.12
CA ALA A 492 -19.90 -32.55 10.28
C ALA A 492 -18.84 -32.05 11.27
N LEU A 493 -18.83 -32.59 12.49
CA LEU A 493 -17.98 -32.10 13.58
C LEU A 493 -16.99 -33.17 14.02
N LYS A 494 -15.69 -32.81 14.04
CA LYS A 494 -14.62 -33.69 14.50
C LYS A 494 -13.79 -33.01 15.59
N GLY A 495 -13.89 -33.51 16.82
CA GLY A 495 -13.24 -32.95 17.99
C GLY A 495 -13.18 -33.93 19.16
N THR A 496 -12.53 -33.50 20.25
CA THR A 496 -12.56 -34.25 21.52
C THR A 496 -13.88 -34.00 22.22
N ASP A 497 -14.06 -32.83 22.83
CA ASP A 497 -15.37 -32.40 23.31
C ASP A 497 -16.01 -31.47 22.29
N VAL A 498 -17.33 -31.56 22.13
CA VAL A 498 -18.10 -30.73 21.20
C VAL A 498 -19.32 -30.19 21.92
N THR A 499 -19.41 -28.86 22.03
CA THR A 499 -20.58 -28.15 22.56
C THR A 499 -21.14 -27.27 21.45
N VAL A 500 -22.44 -27.37 21.18
CA VAL A 500 -23.13 -26.56 20.17
C VAL A 500 -24.45 -26.04 20.71
N VAL A 501 -24.69 -24.75 20.56
CA VAL A 501 -26.03 -24.14 20.61
C VAL A 501 -26.44 -23.85 19.17
N ASN A 502 -27.66 -24.24 18.80
CA ASN A 502 -28.20 -23.97 17.47
C ASN A 502 -29.66 -23.50 17.58
N THR A 503 -29.96 -22.39 16.91
CA THR A 503 -31.29 -21.77 16.92
C THR A 503 -32.18 -22.22 15.78
N THR A 504 -31.70 -23.06 14.88
CA THR A 504 -32.46 -23.66 13.77
C THR A 504 -32.64 -25.16 13.98
N ALA A 505 -33.29 -25.84 13.01
CA ALA A 505 -33.25 -27.29 12.97
C ALA A 505 -31.81 -27.76 12.80
N THR A 506 -31.40 -28.73 13.61
CA THR A 506 -30.05 -29.28 13.58
C THR A 506 -30.05 -30.57 12.79
N ASN A 507 -29.27 -30.63 11.71
CA ASN A 507 -28.96 -31.88 11.04
C ASN A 507 -27.51 -32.28 11.31
N LEU A 508 -27.29 -33.40 11.99
CA LEU A 508 -25.95 -33.93 12.24
C LEU A 508 -25.49 -34.71 11.01
N GLY A 509 -24.45 -34.20 10.37
CA GLY A 509 -23.69 -34.94 9.36
C GLY A 509 -22.70 -35.90 9.99
N ALA A 510 -21.81 -36.46 9.16
CA ALA A 510 -20.76 -37.37 9.61
C ALA A 510 -19.87 -36.70 10.67
N SER A 511 -19.99 -37.15 11.92
CA SER A 511 -19.37 -36.51 13.08
C SER A 511 -18.63 -37.53 13.94
N THR A 512 -17.47 -37.15 14.45
CA THR A 512 -16.63 -37.99 15.32
C THR A 512 -16.19 -37.19 16.54
N VAL A 513 -16.73 -37.54 17.70
CA VAL A 513 -16.48 -36.89 18.98
C VAL A 513 -15.82 -37.89 19.92
N THR A 514 -14.53 -37.70 20.23
CA THR A 514 -13.75 -38.64 21.05
C THR A 514 -13.89 -38.42 22.56
N GLY A 515 -14.66 -37.41 22.97
CA GLY A 515 -15.05 -37.06 24.32
C GLY A 515 -16.56 -36.84 24.39
N ASN A 516 -17.00 -35.77 25.05
CA ASN A 516 -18.41 -35.48 25.28
C ASN A 516 -19.01 -34.65 24.14
N PHE A 517 -20.24 -34.99 23.74
CA PHE A 517 -21.07 -34.22 22.83
C PHE A 517 -22.22 -33.57 23.60
N SER A 518 -22.38 -32.25 23.50
CA SER A 518 -23.47 -31.47 24.08
C SER A 518 -24.10 -30.59 23.00
N LEU A 519 -25.38 -30.80 22.72
CA LEU A 519 -26.14 -30.01 21.75
C LEU A 519 -27.39 -29.42 22.42
N THR A 520 -27.55 -28.10 22.30
CA THR A 520 -28.79 -27.41 22.62
C THR A 520 -29.42 -26.91 21.33
N SER A 521 -30.57 -27.46 20.93
CA SER A 521 -31.32 -27.02 19.76
C SER A 521 -32.62 -26.32 20.20
N THR A 522 -32.74 -25.02 19.93
CA THR A 522 -33.86 -24.21 20.44
C THR A 522 -34.98 -24.00 19.41
N GLY A 523 -34.65 -23.90 18.11
CA GLY A 523 -35.64 -23.54 17.09
C GLY A 523 -36.15 -24.65 16.18
N GLY A 524 -35.57 -25.86 16.20
CA GLY A 524 -36.03 -26.94 15.32
C GLY A 524 -35.75 -28.35 15.82
N ASN A 525 -36.08 -29.33 14.98
CA ASN A 525 -35.83 -30.75 15.27
C ASN A 525 -34.33 -31.05 15.16
N VAL A 526 -33.90 -32.09 15.86
CA VAL A 526 -32.57 -32.68 15.69
C VAL A 526 -32.71 -33.92 14.82
N THR A 527 -32.03 -33.96 13.68
CA THR A 527 -31.92 -35.11 12.78
C THR A 527 -30.46 -35.49 12.59
N ASP A 528 -30.22 -36.65 12.00
CA ASP A 528 -28.94 -37.04 11.44
C ASP A 528 -29.08 -37.42 9.95
N SER A 529 -28.08 -37.08 9.17
CA SER A 529 -27.96 -37.47 7.76
C SER A 529 -26.66 -38.19 7.46
N GLY A 530 -25.84 -38.44 8.48
CA GLY A 530 -24.63 -39.24 8.39
C GLY A 530 -24.25 -39.78 9.76
N THR A 531 -23.29 -40.71 9.78
CA THR A 531 -22.85 -41.39 11.00
C THR A 531 -22.40 -40.41 12.08
N VAL A 532 -23.03 -40.49 13.26
CA VAL A 532 -22.60 -39.80 14.46
C VAL A 532 -21.92 -40.79 15.41
N SER A 533 -20.64 -40.57 15.69
CA SER A 533 -19.85 -41.38 16.62
C SER A 533 -19.42 -40.54 17.82
N VAL A 534 -19.84 -40.91 19.03
CA VAL A 534 -19.49 -40.25 20.28
C VAL A 534 -19.00 -41.29 21.29
N THR A 535 -17.75 -41.16 21.76
CA THR A 535 -17.19 -42.10 22.72
C THR A 535 -17.53 -41.75 24.18
N GLY A 536 -17.61 -40.45 24.49
CA GLY A 536 -18.01 -39.94 25.79
C GLY A 536 -19.53 -39.77 25.91
N THR A 537 -19.96 -38.90 26.83
CA THR A 537 -21.39 -38.65 27.06
C THR A 537 -22.02 -37.91 25.88
N THR A 538 -23.27 -38.24 25.56
CA THR A 538 -24.07 -37.55 24.53
C THR A 538 -25.23 -36.85 25.22
N THR A 539 -25.26 -35.52 25.19
CA THR A 539 -26.35 -34.72 25.75
C THR A 539 -27.02 -33.95 24.62
N ILE A 540 -28.32 -34.14 24.43
CA ILE A 540 -29.11 -33.37 23.46
C ILE A 540 -30.32 -32.78 24.19
N ASP A 541 -30.34 -31.45 24.31
CA ASP A 541 -31.51 -30.69 24.76
C ASP A 541 -32.21 -30.05 23.57
N ALA A 542 -33.30 -30.69 23.15
CA ALA A 542 -34.21 -30.25 22.10
C ALA A 542 -35.64 -30.13 22.69
N ALA A 543 -35.76 -29.47 23.84
CA ALA A 543 -37.03 -29.34 24.55
C ALA A 543 -38.17 -28.85 23.65
N GLY A 544 -39.27 -29.62 23.60
CA GLY A 544 -40.41 -29.30 22.75
C GLY A 544 -40.22 -29.61 21.25
N LYS A 545 -39.11 -30.27 20.85
CA LYS A 545 -38.77 -30.64 19.47
C LYS A 545 -38.52 -32.15 19.34
N THR A 546 -38.52 -32.67 18.12
CA THR A 546 -38.24 -34.10 17.86
C THR A 546 -36.74 -34.34 17.76
N ILE A 547 -36.26 -35.46 18.28
CA ILE A 547 -34.90 -35.97 18.08
C ILE A 547 -35.00 -37.25 17.24
N THR A 548 -34.36 -37.28 16.08
CA THR A 548 -34.24 -38.47 15.21
C THR A 548 -32.77 -38.69 14.94
N LEU A 549 -32.22 -39.76 15.48
CA LEU A 549 -30.84 -40.22 15.27
C LEU A 549 -30.91 -41.62 14.66
N ASP A 550 -31.41 -41.74 13.44
CA ASP A 550 -31.83 -43.00 12.82
C ASP A 550 -30.86 -43.56 11.77
N ASP A 551 -29.71 -42.91 11.55
CA ASP A 551 -28.64 -43.50 10.75
C ASP A 551 -28.22 -44.84 11.34
N GLY A 552 -28.19 -45.86 10.47
CA GLY A 552 -27.94 -47.25 10.86
C GLY A 552 -26.53 -47.51 11.41
N SER A 553 -25.63 -46.54 11.28
CA SER A 553 -24.21 -46.65 11.63
C SER A 553 -23.82 -45.84 12.87
N ASN A 554 -24.76 -45.10 13.45
CA ASN A 554 -24.51 -44.31 14.66
C ASN A 554 -23.89 -45.14 15.80
N SER A 555 -22.97 -44.54 16.55
CA SER A 555 -22.23 -45.19 17.62
C SER A 555 -22.08 -44.27 18.83
N PHE A 556 -22.93 -44.46 19.83
CA PHE A 556 -22.89 -43.72 21.10
C PHE A 556 -22.49 -44.67 22.22
N THR A 557 -21.25 -44.58 22.73
CA THR A 557 -20.76 -45.52 23.76
C THR A 557 -20.90 -45.02 25.20
N GLY A 558 -20.88 -43.70 25.42
CA GLY A 558 -21.15 -43.13 26.75
C GLY A 558 -22.64 -43.01 27.06
N ALA A 559 -22.95 -42.41 28.21
CA ALA A 559 -24.34 -42.19 28.61
C ALA A 559 -25.02 -41.17 27.69
N MET A 560 -26.23 -41.49 27.20
CA MET A 560 -27.05 -40.60 26.38
C MET A 560 -28.14 -39.92 27.23
N ALA A 561 -28.05 -38.60 27.41
CA ALA A 561 -29.05 -37.76 28.05
C ALA A 561 -29.85 -37.01 26.98
N LEU A 562 -31.11 -37.39 26.78
CA LEU A 562 -31.94 -36.87 25.69
C LEU A 562 -33.17 -36.15 26.24
N LYS A 563 -33.40 -34.91 25.80
CA LYS A 563 -34.58 -34.12 26.16
C LYS A 563 -35.31 -33.67 24.90
N GLY A 564 -36.50 -34.20 24.67
CA GLY A 564 -37.27 -33.97 23.45
C GLY A 564 -38.75 -34.37 23.57
N THR A 565 -39.50 -34.19 22.49
CA THR A 565 -40.89 -34.64 22.36
C THR A 565 -40.92 -36.09 21.91
N ASP A 566 -40.83 -36.35 20.60
CA ASP A 566 -40.55 -37.66 20.06
C ASP A 566 -39.03 -37.88 19.96
N VAL A 567 -38.56 -39.07 20.31
CA VAL A 567 -37.15 -39.46 20.23
C VAL A 567 -37.02 -40.82 19.55
N THR A 568 -36.30 -40.85 18.43
CA THR A 568 -35.91 -42.07 17.72
C THR A 568 -34.41 -42.17 17.68
N VAL A 569 -33.85 -43.31 18.09
CA VAL A 569 -32.39 -43.56 18.08
C VAL A 569 -32.11 -44.95 17.55
N VAL A 570 -31.20 -45.04 16.58
CA VAL A 570 -30.49 -46.25 16.19
C VAL A 570 -29.07 -46.12 16.72
N ASN A 571 -28.59 -47.15 17.42
CA ASN A 571 -27.24 -47.19 17.96
C ASN A 571 -26.60 -48.56 17.69
N THR A 572 -25.40 -48.56 17.15
CA THR A 572 -24.66 -49.78 16.80
C THR A 572 -23.89 -50.38 17.96
N THR A 573 -23.81 -49.70 19.10
CA THR A 573 -23.13 -50.15 20.30
C THR A 573 -24.11 -50.44 21.44
N ALA A 574 -23.59 -50.97 22.56
CA ALA A 574 -24.36 -51.05 23.80
C ALA A 574 -24.81 -49.64 24.20
N THR A 575 -26.09 -49.49 24.54
CA THR A 575 -26.69 -48.19 24.82
C THR A 575 -26.86 -47.99 26.31
N ASN A 576 -26.26 -46.94 26.85
CA ASN A 576 -26.52 -46.47 28.21
C ASN A 576 -27.35 -45.18 28.16
N LEU A 577 -28.57 -45.19 28.70
CA LEU A 577 -29.38 -43.98 28.85
C LEU A 577 -29.05 -43.27 30.17
N GLY A 578 -28.61 -42.03 30.05
CA GLY A 578 -28.50 -41.07 31.14
C GLY A 578 -29.84 -40.42 31.47
N ALA A 579 -29.81 -39.33 32.23
CA ALA A 579 -31.00 -38.57 32.59
C ALA A 579 -31.70 -38.03 31.34
N SER A 580 -32.89 -38.55 31.04
CA SER A 580 -33.60 -38.27 29.78
C SER A 580 -35.06 -37.94 30.05
N THR A 581 -35.59 -36.95 29.32
CA THR A 581 -36.99 -36.49 29.43
C THR A 581 -37.63 -36.48 28.05
N VAL A 582 -38.61 -37.37 27.85
CA VAL A 582 -39.29 -37.56 26.57
C VAL A 582 -40.78 -37.37 26.78
N THR A 583 -41.35 -36.31 26.21
CA THR A 583 -42.78 -36.00 26.43
C THR A 583 -43.70 -36.74 25.47
N GLY A 584 -43.16 -37.21 24.34
CA GLY A 584 -43.81 -38.01 23.29
C GLY A 584 -43.22 -39.42 23.19
N ASN A 585 -43.26 -40.00 21.99
CA ASN A 585 -42.85 -41.38 21.75
C ASN A 585 -41.35 -41.57 21.89
N PHE A 586 -40.93 -42.67 22.51
CA PHE A 586 -39.53 -43.08 22.56
C PHE A 586 -39.32 -44.39 21.81
N SER A 587 -38.47 -44.37 20.79
CA SER A 587 -38.08 -45.52 19.98
C SER A 587 -36.56 -45.68 19.97
N LEU A 588 -36.06 -46.75 20.57
CA LEU A 588 -34.63 -47.05 20.61
C LEU A 588 -34.34 -48.43 20.03
N THR A 589 -33.40 -48.49 19.08
CA THR A 589 -32.84 -49.71 18.52
C THR A 589 -31.33 -49.77 18.79
N SER A 590 -30.92 -50.63 19.71
CA SER A 590 -29.50 -50.97 19.92
C SER A 590 -29.17 -52.30 19.22
N THR A 591 -28.20 -52.29 18.31
CA THR A 591 -27.83 -53.47 17.51
C THR A 591 -26.58 -54.20 18.02
N GLY A 592 -25.69 -53.53 18.77
CA GLY A 592 -24.43 -54.11 19.26
C GLY A 592 -24.32 -54.34 20.76
N GLY A 593 -25.42 -54.31 21.53
CA GLY A 593 -25.36 -54.66 22.95
C GLY A 593 -26.64 -54.48 23.75
N ASN A 594 -26.49 -54.45 25.07
CA ASN A 594 -27.57 -54.20 26.03
C ASN A 594 -28.04 -52.74 25.97
N VAL A 595 -29.28 -52.52 26.39
CA VAL A 595 -29.77 -51.20 26.77
C VAL A 595 -29.80 -51.14 28.30
N THR A 596 -29.04 -50.22 28.89
CA THR A 596 -28.99 -49.96 30.34
C THR A 596 -29.42 -48.52 30.64
N ASP A 597 -29.82 -48.26 31.88
CA ASP A 597 -30.12 -46.91 32.38
C ASP A 597 -29.16 -46.57 33.52
N SER A 598 -28.39 -45.50 33.37
CA SER A 598 -27.54 -44.91 34.43
C SER A 598 -28.12 -43.63 35.03
N GLY A 599 -29.13 -43.03 34.38
CA GLY A 599 -29.90 -41.90 34.90
C GLY A 599 -31.41 -42.18 34.90
N THR A 600 -32.19 -41.22 35.43
CA THR A 600 -33.65 -41.33 35.40
C THR A 600 -34.16 -41.06 33.99
N VAL A 601 -34.87 -42.03 33.40
CA VAL A 601 -35.52 -41.89 32.09
C VAL A 601 -37.02 -41.68 32.30
N SER A 602 -37.50 -40.47 32.02
CA SER A 602 -38.92 -40.11 32.09
C SER A 602 -39.52 -40.08 30.69
N VAL A 603 -40.55 -40.90 30.46
CA VAL A 603 -41.32 -40.92 29.20
C VAL A 603 -42.80 -40.73 29.52
N THR A 604 -43.40 -39.64 29.02
CA THR A 604 -44.78 -39.23 29.40
C THR A 604 -45.85 -39.63 28.35
N ALA A 605 -45.46 -40.35 27.30
CA ALA A 605 -46.35 -40.66 26.17
C ALA A 605 -47.46 -41.73 26.40
N PRO A 606 -48.52 -41.73 25.57
CA PRO A 606 -49.46 -42.85 25.39
C PRO A 606 -48.77 -44.09 24.74
N PRO A 607 -49.41 -45.29 24.67
CA PRO A 607 -48.76 -46.61 24.88
C PRO A 607 -47.86 -47.19 23.75
N ARG A 608 -47.15 -46.37 22.96
CA ARG A 608 -46.35 -46.81 21.80
C ARG A 608 -44.81 -46.78 21.96
N SER A 609 -44.28 -46.45 23.13
CA SER A 609 -42.82 -46.44 23.37
C SER A 609 -42.19 -47.84 23.33
N THR A 610 -41.05 -48.00 22.64
CA THR A 610 -40.36 -49.29 22.47
C THR A 610 -38.85 -49.20 22.71
N ARG A 611 -38.29 -50.23 23.35
CA ARG A 611 -36.84 -50.47 23.47
C ARG A 611 -36.53 -51.83 22.85
N ARG A 612 -35.54 -51.87 21.96
CA ARG A 612 -35.12 -53.09 21.26
C ARG A 612 -33.60 -53.25 21.36
N ALA A 613 -33.18 -54.38 21.89
CA ALA A 613 -31.80 -54.86 21.85
C ALA A 613 -31.76 -56.14 21.01
N ARG A 614 -30.85 -56.21 20.03
CA ARG A 614 -30.60 -57.47 19.31
C ARG A 614 -29.64 -58.32 20.15
N ARG A 615 -30.04 -59.56 20.45
CA ARG A 615 -29.24 -60.62 21.09
C ARG A 615 -28.95 -60.54 22.60
N SER A 616 -29.43 -59.52 23.35
CA SER A 616 -29.19 -59.41 24.80
C SER A 616 -30.32 -58.66 25.57
N PRO A 617 -30.47 -58.78 26.91
CA PRO A 617 -31.60 -58.22 27.67
C PRO A 617 -31.56 -56.68 27.85
N CYS A 618 -32.74 -56.07 28.06
CA CYS A 618 -32.87 -54.68 28.56
C CYS A 618 -32.94 -54.69 30.09
N THR A 619 -32.05 -53.96 30.77
CA THR A 619 -32.02 -53.82 32.24
C THR A 619 -32.47 -52.41 32.64
N MET A 620 -33.56 -52.30 33.41
CA MET A 620 -34.05 -51.02 33.94
C MET A 620 -33.41 -50.70 35.29
N GLY A 621 -33.00 -49.44 35.49
CA GLY A 621 -32.47 -48.94 36.76
C GLY A 621 -33.54 -48.70 37.83
N PRO A 622 -33.14 -48.40 39.09
CA PRO A 622 -34.03 -48.38 40.26
C PRO A 622 -35.09 -47.26 40.31
N THR A 623 -35.13 -46.32 39.36
CA THR A 623 -36.03 -45.13 39.41
C THR A 623 -36.84 -44.86 38.11
N ALA A 624 -37.07 -45.86 37.26
CA ALA A 624 -37.88 -45.67 36.04
C ALA A 624 -39.36 -45.38 36.34
N SER A 625 -39.93 -44.32 35.73
CA SER A 625 -41.35 -43.93 35.84
C SER A 625 -42.25 -44.90 35.04
N PRO A 626 -43.53 -45.13 35.41
CA PRO A 626 -44.33 -46.26 34.91
C PRO A 626 -44.96 -45.98 33.53
N ALA A 627 -44.15 -45.80 32.49
CA ALA A 627 -44.60 -45.96 31.11
C ALA A 627 -44.61 -47.46 30.76
N ARG A 628 -45.66 -47.97 30.09
CA ARG A 628 -45.71 -49.37 29.60
C ARG A 628 -44.71 -49.56 28.44
N TRP A 629 -43.48 -49.92 28.78
CA TRP A 629 -42.44 -50.29 27.81
C TRP A 629 -42.76 -51.61 27.11
N ARG A 630 -42.74 -51.64 25.78
CA ARG A 630 -42.66 -52.91 25.02
C ARG A 630 -41.19 -53.26 24.76
N SER A 631 -40.63 -54.16 25.56
CA SER A 631 -39.33 -54.77 25.28
C SER A 631 -39.51 -55.97 24.34
N ARG A 632 -38.66 -56.09 23.32
CA ARG A 632 -38.58 -57.29 22.48
C ARG A 632 -37.11 -57.59 22.19
N ALA A 633 -36.59 -58.67 22.77
CA ALA A 633 -35.38 -59.32 22.29
C ALA A 633 -35.76 -60.16 21.07
N ARG A 634 -35.14 -59.93 19.92
CA ARG A 634 -35.14 -60.92 18.83
C ARG A 634 -33.93 -61.83 19.08
N THR A 635 -34.21 -63.10 19.37
CA THR A 635 -33.25 -64.21 19.31
C THR A 635 -32.67 -64.33 17.91
#